data_AF-A0A938UCF8-F1
#
_entry.id   AF-A0A938UCF8-F1
#
_cell.length_a   1.000
_cell.length_b   1.000
_cell.length_c   1.000
_cell.angle_alpha   90.00
_cell.angle_beta   90.00
_cell.angle_gamma   90.00
#
_symmetry.space_group_name_H-M   'P 1'
#
loop_
_entity.id
_entity.type
_entity.pdbx_description
1 polymer ?
#
loop_
_entity_poly.entity_id
_entity_poly.type
_entity_poly.pdbx_seq_one_letter_code
_entity_poly.pdbx_strand_id
1 'polypeptide(L)' 'ADRRVFPAIDINRSGTRKEELLMRDDVLKRIWLLRKVLQPLNTVDAMEFLLEKMNDTKDNEDFLSSMNR' A
#
# COMPACT_ATOMS: atom_id res chain seq x y z
N ALA A 1 -19.39 -3.06 -6.97
CA ALA A 1 -18.21 -3.49 -7.76
C ALA A 1 -18.12 -2.72 -9.09
N ASP A 2 -18.80 -1.57 -9.17
CA ASP A 2 -19.20 -0.96 -10.44
C ASP A 2 -18.13 -0.07 -11.08
N ARG A 3 -17.07 0.27 -10.33
CA ARG A 3 -15.96 1.09 -10.82
C ARG A 3 -14.83 0.32 -11.51
N ARG A 4 -14.89 -1.02 -11.57
CA ARG A 4 -13.91 -1.88 -12.27
C ARG A 4 -12.43 -1.67 -11.88
N VAL A 5 -12.17 -1.24 -10.65
CA VAL A 5 -10.80 -1.15 -10.09
C VAL A 5 -10.40 -2.52 -9.56
N PHE A 6 -9.28 -3.04 -10.05
CA PHE A 6 -8.73 -4.34 -9.67
C PHE A 6 -7.27 -4.20 -9.23
N PRO A 7 -6.84 -4.88 -8.15
CA PRO A 7 -7.61 -5.79 -7.30
C PRO A 7 -8.58 -5.06 -6.36
N ALA A 8 -9.76 -5.66 -6.12
CA ALA A 8 -10.80 -5.07 -5.26
C ALA A 8 -10.52 -5.34 -3.76
N ILE A 9 -9.41 -4.80 -3.25
CA ILE A 9 -8.94 -5.00 -1.87
C ILE A 9 -9.23 -3.76 -1.04
N ASP A 10 -9.75 -3.98 0.17
CA ASP A 10 -9.85 -2.94 1.19
C ASP A 10 -8.57 -2.92 2.03
N ILE A 11 -7.64 -2.01 1.72
CA ILE A 11 -6.34 -1.89 2.38
C ILE A 11 -6.50 -1.52 3.86
N ASN A 12 -7.47 -0.66 4.19
CA ASN A 12 -7.69 -0.17 5.55
C ASN A 12 -8.19 -1.28 6.48
N ARG A 13 -8.97 -2.23 5.95
CA ARG A 13 -9.43 -3.42 6.70
C ARG A 13 -8.47 -4.59 6.65
N SER A 14 -7.55 -4.62 5.69
CA SER A 14 -6.60 -5.72 5.49
C SER A 14 -5.38 -5.57 6.38
N GLY A 15 -5.06 -6.60 7.16
CA GLY A 15 -3.85 -6.65 7.98
C GLY A 15 -3.52 -8.07 8.43
N THR A 16 -2.26 -8.30 8.76
CA THR A 16 -1.76 -9.61 9.24
C THR A 16 -1.31 -9.47 10.69
N ARG A 17 -1.71 -10.41 11.55
CA ARG A 17 -1.25 -10.40 12.95
C ARG A 17 0.21 -10.84 13.00
N LYS A 18 1.00 -10.18 13.85
CA LYS A 18 2.44 -10.41 14.00
C LYS A 18 3.23 -10.23 12.69
N GLU A 19 2.89 -9.20 11.92
CA GLU A 19 3.53 -8.92 10.63
C GLU A 19 5.03 -8.55 10.76
N GLU A 20 5.49 -8.18 11.96
CA GLU A 20 6.90 -7.98 12.30
C GLU A 20 7.77 -9.24 12.19
N LEU A 21 7.17 -10.43 12.22
CA LEU A 21 7.89 -11.69 12.03
C LEU A 21 8.05 -12.07 10.55
N LEU A 22 7.31 -11.40 9.66
CA LEU A 22 7.23 -11.73 8.24
C LEU A 22 8.03 -10.75 7.37
N MET A 23 8.34 -9.57 7.90
CA MET A 23 8.98 -8.48 7.17
C MET A 23 10.12 -7.91 7.99
N ARG A 24 11.14 -7.40 7.30
CA ARG A 24 12.23 -6.65 7.95
C ARG A 24 11.68 -5.34 8.52
N ASP A 25 12.29 -4.87 9.62
CA ASP A 25 11.87 -3.66 10.33
C ASP A 25 11.81 -2.40 9.46
N ASP A 26 12.71 -2.28 8.48
CA ASP A 26 12.76 -1.16 7.55
C ASP A 26 11.55 -1.15 6.60
N VAL A 27 11.19 -2.32 6.07
CA VAL A 27 10.00 -2.52 5.22
C VAL A 27 8.73 -2.27 6.04
N LEU A 28 8.67 -2.78 7.26
CA LEU A 28 7.51 -2.60 8.13
C LEU A 28 7.22 -1.12 8.42
N LYS A 29 8.25 -0.33 8.72
CA LYS A 29 8.12 1.12 8.93
C LYS A 29 7.58 1.85 7.69
N ARG A 30 8.06 1.46 6.50
CA ARG A 30 7.60 2.04 5.23
C ARG A 30 6.14 1.71 4.94
N ILE A 31 5.74 0.45 5.14
CA ILE A 31 4.35 0.01 4.99
C ILE A 31 3.43 0.73 5.98
N TRP A 32 3.89 0.95 7.21
CA TRP A 32 3.11 1.68 8.21
C TRP A 32 2.87 3.13 7.79
N LEU A 33 3.89 3.81 7.25
CA LEU A 33 3.75 5.16 6.71
C LEU A 33 2.77 5.19 5.52
N LEU A 34 2.90 4.25 4.59
CA LEU A 34 1.97 4.11 3.45
C LEU A 34 0.52 3.95 3.94
N ARG A 35 0.28 3.06 4.92
CA ARG A 35 -1.05 2.88 5.50
C ARG A 35 -1.60 4.15 6.14
N LYS A 36 -0.75 4.97 6.76
CA LYS A 36 -1.17 6.27 7.32
C LYS A 36 -1.60 7.25 6.22
N VAL A 37 -0.90 7.28 5.10
CA VAL A 37 -1.25 8.12 3.94
C VAL A 37 -2.57 7.66 3.30
N LEU A 38 -2.83 6.35 3.27
CA LEU A 38 -4.05 5.78 2.69
C LEU A 38 -5.27 5.83 3.64
N GLN A 39 -5.06 5.98 4.94
CA GLN A 39 -6.13 5.99 5.95
C GLN A 39 -7.26 7.01 5.71
N PRO A 40 -7.00 8.28 5.31
CA PRO A 40 -8.06 9.26 5.07
C PRO A 40 -8.79 9.06 3.73
N LEU A 41 -8.23 8.26 2.81
CA LEU A 41 -8.82 8.02 1.50
C LEU A 41 -9.93 6.96 1.59
N ASN A 42 -10.93 7.07 0.70
CA ASN A 42 -11.89 5.99 0.54
C ASN A 42 -11.20 4.77 -0.13
N THR A 43 -11.81 3.59 -0.05
CA THR A 43 -11.21 2.35 -0.55
C THR A 43 -10.88 2.37 -2.03
N VAL A 44 -11.66 3.08 -2.86
CA VAL A 44 -11.44 3.16 -4.30
C VAL A 44 -10.28 4.10 -4.62
N ASP A 45 -10.32 5.31 -4.07
CA ASP A 45 -9.29 6.33 -4.27
C ASP A 45 -7.94 5.85 -3.72
N ALA A 46 -7.94 5.13 -2.59
CA ALA A 46 -6.75 4.50 -2.04
C ALA A 46 -6.14 3.45 -2.98
N MET A 47 -6.98 2.63 -3.62
CA MET A 47 -6.53 1.64 -4.60
C MET A 47 -6.02 2.27 -5.89
N GLU A 48 -6.71 3.29 -6.40
CA GLU A 48 -6.28 4.02 -7.60
C GLU A 48 -4.94 4.72 -7.35
N PHE A 49 -4.79 5.41 -6.22
CA PHE A 49 -3.54 6.03 -5.82
C PHE A 49 -2.40 5.02 -5.69
N LEU A 50 -2.65 3.86 -5.06
CA LEU A 50 -1.65 2.82 -4.91
C LEU A 50 -1.22 2.26 -6.28
N LEU A 51 -2.18 1.96 -7.16
CA LEU A 51 -1.90 1.43 -8.49
C LEU A 51 -1.12 2.43 -9.36
N GLU A 52 -1.45 3.73 -9.28
CA GLU A 52 -0.71 4.78 -9.98
C GLU A 52 0.77 4.74 -9.59
N LYS A 53 1.07 4.74 -8.29
CA LYS A 53 2.46 4.76 -7.80
C LYS A 53 3.20 3.44 -8.03
N MET A 54 2.51 2.31 -7.95
CA MET A 54 3.13 1.02 -8.25
C MET A 54 3.46 0.88 -9.74
N ASN A 55 2.61 1.40 -10.64
CA ASN A 55 2.84 1.35 -12.09
C ASN A 55 4.05 2.18 -12.55
N ASP A 56 4.41 3.22 -11.80
CA ASP A 56 5.60 4.04 -12.06
C ASP A 56 6.92 3.31 -11.70
N THR A 57 6.83 2.17 -11.02
CA THR A 57 7.98 1.39 -10.52
C THR A 57 8.01 -0.01 -11.07
N LYS A 58 9.21 -0.60 -11.15
CA LYS A 58 9.39 -1.94 -11.69
C LYS A 58 9.02 -3.03 -10.69
N ASP A 59 9.30 -2.79 -9.41
CA ASP A 59 9.06 -3.75 -8.33
C ASP A 59 8.68 -3.05 -7.00
N ASN A 60 8.29 -3.86 -6.02
CA ASN A 60 7.86 -3.37 -4.72
C ASN A 60 9.00 -2.75 -3.90
N GLU A 61 10.26 -3.14 -4.16
CA GLU A 61 11.41 -2.60 -3.44
C GLU A 61 11.71 -1.17 -3.89
N ASP A 62 11.66 -0.93 -5.20
CA ASP A 62 11.74 0.39 -5.82
C ASP A 62 10.58 1.29 -5.37
N PHE A 63 9.34 0.76 -5.37
CA PHE A 63 8.16 1.48 -4.86
C PHE A 63 8.36 1.95 -3.42
N LEU A 64 8.64 1.03 -2.50
CA LEU A 64 8.82 1.36 -1.09
C LEU A 64 10.03 2.26 -0.84
N SER A 65 11.05 2.19 -1.71
CA SER A 65 12.22 3.07 -1.67
C SER A 65 11.88 4.50 -2.12
N SER A 66 11.03 4.65 -3.13
CA SER A 66 10.63 5.95 -3.69
C SER A 66 9.77 6.81 -2.75
N MET A 67 9.05 6.19 -1.79
CA MET A 67 8.22 6.92 -0.81
C MET A 67 9.02 7.74 0.21
N ASN A 68 10.35 7.60 0.24
CA ASN A 68 11.25 8.34 1.13
C ASN A 68 11.79 9.64 0.50
N ARG A 69 11.24 10.06 -0.65
CA ARG A 69 11.62 11.30 -1.33
C ARG A 69 10.68 12.44 -1.00
#